data_AF-A0A960PXX9-F1
#
_entry.id   AF-A0A960PXX9-F1
#
_cell.length_a   1.000
_cell.length_b   1.000
_cell.length_c   1.000
_cell.angle_alpha   90.00
_cell.angle_beta   90.00
_cell.angle_gamma   90.00
#
_symmetry.space_group_name_H-M   'P 1'
#
loop_
_entity.id
_entity.type
_entity.pdbx_description
1 polymer ?
#
loop_
_entity_poly.entity_id
_entity_poly.type
_entity_poly.pdbx_seq_one_letter_code
_entity_poly.pdbx_strand_id
1 'polypeptide(L)'
;MILVPLMCLAWGMPGAPVLIGGQRASFVVRDIRTPVFPDYRNNGFSQRTRQLDSGMQITVEVDNHPLNARLRGRRPLDMPAHLAGLARRLDQAAQGRLVDQVEIIFHWMRNEIAYTDEGPAVVQDAESVLARKSGNCVGFCNAAMYLISKLGVASRAVTGVAYKDTDSVKLKLEGLVLHRWIEVDYPDIGRVFCDPSGKIHFVEATYVVLAVHGVHDVAEGMRSALGGEIELIALLDGMKHISNRNDIDGRISVRPNSLVLPQYP
;
A
#
# COMPACT_ATOMS: atom_id res chain seq x y z
N MET A 1 44.06 14.02 -5.41
CA MET A 1 42.96 14.61 -4.64
C MET A 1 41.86 14.98 -5.63
N ILE A 2 40.99 14.01 -5.93
CA ILE A 2 39.94 14.18 -6.96
C ILE A 2 38.65 14.50 -6.21
N LEU A 3 38.18 15.74 -6.38
CA LEU A 3 36.85 16.15 -5.94
C LEU A 3 35.81 15.33 -6.72
N VAL A 4 35.03 14.51 -6.02
CA VAL A 4 33.79 13.94 -6.54
C VAL A 4 32.71 15.02 -6.37
N PRO A 5 32.04 15.46 -7.44
CA PRO A 5 30.97 16.44 -7.30
C PRO A 5 29.76 15.80 -6.61
N LEU A 6 29.18 16.55 -5.67
CA LEU A 6 27.86 16.27 -5.09
C LEU A 6 26.84 16.08 -6.23
N MET A 7 26.40 14.84 -6.47
CA MET A 7 25.18 14.58 -7.22
C MET A 7 23.99 15.04 -6.36
N CYS A 8 23.46 16.23 -6.67
CA CYS A 8 22.08 16.55 -6.36
C CYS A 8 21.19 15.57 -7.12
N LEU A 9 20.70 14.53 -6.45
CA LEU A 9 19.63 13.67 -6.95
C LEU A 9 18.36 14.52 -7.05
N ALA A 10 18.11 15.06 -8.24
CA ALA A 10 16.89 15.78 -8.61
C ALA A 10 15.70 14.80 -8.63
N TRP A 11 15.07 14.58 -7.48
CA TRP A 11 13.78 13.88 -7.39
C TRP A 11 12.67 14.87 -7.70
N GLY A 12 12.28 14.91 -8.98
CA GLY A 12 11.29 15.84 -9.49
C GLY A 12 11.21 15.87 -11.02
N MET A 13 11.58 14.78 -11.71
CA MET A 13 11.51 14.72 -13.18
C MET A 13 10.06 14.99 -13.65
N PRO A 14 9.82 16.04 -14.46
CA PRO A 14 8.58 16.17 -15.21
C PRO A 14 8.42 14.94 -16.13
N GLY A 15 7.24 14.29 -16.11
CA GLY A 15 6.90 13.25 -17.11
C GLY A 15 6.82 11.80 -16.63
N ALA A 16 6.80 11.50 -15.32
CA ALA A 16 6.47 10.14 -14.87
C ALA A 16 5.02 9.78 -15.28
N PRO A 17 4.78 8.59 -15.89
CA PRO A 17 3.45 8.19 -16.28
C PRO A 17 2.52 8.11 -15.07
N VAL A 18 1.26 8.43 -15.29
CA VAL A 18 0.17 8.31 -14.31
C VAL A 18 -0.65 7.08 -14.68
N LEU A 19 -0.98 6.25 -13.71
CA LEU A 19 -1.93 5.17 -13.89
C LEU A 19 -3.34 5.73 -13.63
N ILE A 20 -4.22 5.69 -14.62
CA ILE A 20 -5.64 6.09 -14.47
C ILE A 20 -6.51 5.01 -15.09
N GLY A 21 -7.68 4.79 -14.49
CA GLY A 21 -8.65 3.82 -14.98
C GLY A 21 -9.27 3.10 -13.80
N GLY A 22 -9.92 1.98 -14.10
CA GLY A 22 -10.45 1.10 -13.08
C GLY A 22 -10.06 -0.33 -13.34
N GLN A 23 -10.07 -1.12 -12.27
CA GLN A 23 -9.91 -2.57 -12.31
C GLN A 23 -11.11 -3.21 -11.66
N ARG A 24 -11.47 -4.39 -12.12
CA ARG A 24 -12.46 -5.23 -11.46
C ARG A 24 -11.99 -6.66 -11.40
N ALA A 25 -12.02 -7.26 -10.23
CA ALA A 25 -11.73 -8.66 -10.03
C ALA A 25 -12.92 -9.36 -9.37
N SER A 26 -13.11 -10.63 -9.71
CA SER A 26 -14.11 -11.50 -9.09
C SER A 26 -13.42 -12.74 -8.56
N PHE A 27 -13.72 -13.08 -7.31
CA PHE A 27 -13.16 -14.23 -6.61
C PHE A 27 -14.27 -15.14 -6.10
N VAL A 28 -13.94 -16.42 -5.96
CA VAL A 28 -14.74 -17.37 -5.21
C VAL A 28 -13.89 -17.93 -4.08
N VAL A 29 -14.44 -17.92 -2.87
CA VAL A 29 -13.82 -18.52 -1.69
C VAL A 29 -14.59 -19.77 -1.30
N ARG A 30 -13.88 -20.88 -1.05
CA ARG A 30 -14.43 -22.19 -0.70
C ARG A 30 -13.76 -22.74 0.55
N ASP A 31 -14.38 -23.77 1.13
CA ASP A 31 -13.82 -24.55 2.24
C ASP A 31 -13.44 -23.73 3.47
N ILE A 32 -14.12 -22.60 3.66
CA ILE A 32 -14.02 -21.73 4.83
C ILE A 32 -15.03 -22.14 5.88
N ARG A 33 -14.58 -22.17 7.15
CA ARG A 33 -15.43 -22.61 8.26
C ARG A 33 -16.59 -21.65 8.52
N THR A 34 -16.30 -20.35 8.45
CA THR A 34 -17.29 -19.27 8.56
C THR A 34 -16.76 -18.07 7.77
N PRO A 35 -17.27 -17.71 6.58
CA PRO A 35 -16.77 -16.54 5.85
C PRO A 35 -17.04 -15.26 6.63
N VAL A 36 -16.01 -14.46 6.92
CA VAL A 36 -16.20 -13.04 7.25
C VAL A 36 -15.22 -12.21 6.44
N PHE A 37 -15.33 -12.29 5.10
CA PHE A 37 -14.80 -11.23 4.26
C PHE A 37 -15.82 -10.08 4.32
N PRO A 38 -15.43 -8.89 4.81
CA PRO A 38 -16.35 -7.78 4.95
C PRO A 38 -16.64 -7.14 3.60
N ASP A 39 -17.84 -6.58 3.46
CA ASP A 39 -18.03 -5.47 2.53
C ASP A 39 -17.16 -4.31 3.00
N TYR A 40 -16.42 -3.70 2.08
CA TYR A 40 -15.51 -2.62 2.41
C TYR A 40 -15.44 -1.57 1.31
N ARG A 41 -15.32 -0.30 1.69
CA ARG A 41 -15.12 0.79 0.74
C ARG A 41 -14.28 1.90 1.34
N ASN A 42 -13.41 2.46 0.52
CA ASN A 42 -12.73 3.72 0.78
C ASN A 42 -12.63 4.57 -0.50
N ASN A 43 -11.77 5.57 -0.52
CA ASN A 43 -11.53 6.36 -1.72
C ASN A 43 -10.64 5.59 -2.71
N GLY A 44 -11.27 5.08 -3.77
CA GLY A 44 -10.61 4.35 -4.86
C GLY A 44 -10.69 2.83 -4.76
N PHE A 45 -11.30 2.26 -3.72
CA PHE A 45 -11.48 0.81 -3.58
C PHE A 45 -12.88 0.46 -3.06
N SER A 46 -13.48 -0.60 -3.60
CA SER A 46 -14.69 -1.24 -3.11
C SER A 46 -14.55 -2.76 -3.18
N GLN A 47 -14.88 -3.45 -2.09
CA GLN A 47 -15.08 -4.89 -2.02
C GLN A 47 -16.53 -5.16 -1.65
N ARG A 48 -17.18 -6.05 -2.38
CA ARG A 48 -18.52 -6.57 -2.07
C ARG A 48 -18.48 -8.08 -1.95
N THR A 49 -19.18 -8.63 -0.98
CA THR A 49 -19.27 -10.07 -0.75
C THR A 49 -20.70 -10.56 -0.92
N ARG A 50 -20.83 -11.79 -1.42
CA ARG A 50 -22.11 -12.46 -1.61
C ARG A 50 -21.99 -13.91 -1.21
N GLN A 51 -22.83 -14.35 -0.29
CA GLN A 51 -22.89 -15.76 0.11
C GLN A 51 -23.35 -16.64 -1.07
N LEU A 52 -22.68 -17.78 -1.24
CA LEU A 52 -23.06 -18.86 -2.14
C LEU A 52 -23.39 -20.12 -1.34
N ASP A 53 -24.04 -21.10 -1.97
CA ASP A 53 -24.37 -22.38 -1.33
C ASP A 53 -23.13 -23.15 -0.85
N SER A 54 -22.01 -23.02 -1.56
CA SER A 54 -20.74 -23.73 -1.29
C SER A 54 -19.55 -22.79 -1.12
N GLY A 55 -19.78 -21.58 -0.60
CA GLY A 55 -18.70 -20.61 -0.38
C GLY A 55 -19.17 -19.16 -0.42
N MET A 56 -18.30 -18.28 -0.91
CA MET A 56 -18.56 -16.84 -1.01
C MET A 56 -18.02 -16.31 -2.33
N GLN A 57 -18.76 -15.42 -2.98
CA GLN A 57 -18.26 -14.61 -4.08
C GLN A 57 -17.77 -13.27 -3.53
N ILE A 58 -16.61 -12.81 -3.99
CA ILE A 58 -16.09 -11.47 -3.69
C ILE A 58 -15.92 -10.73 -5.02
N THR A 59 -16.40 -9.49 -5.08
CA THR A 59 -16.13 -8.58 -6.20
C THR A 59 -15.33 -7.40 -5.67
N VAL A 60 -14.16 -7.17 -6.25
CA VAL A 60 -13.32 -6.01 -5.97
C VAL A 60 -13.38 -5.07 -7.17
N GLU A 61 -13.61 -3.79 -6.91
CA GLU A 61 -13.58 -2.70 -7.88
C GLU A 61 -12.61 -1.64 -7.37
N VAL A 62 -11.65 -1.27 -8.22
CA VAL A 62 -10.68 -0.21 -7.97
C VAL A 62 -10.94 0.89 -8.96
N ASP A 63 -10.95 2.12 -8.46
CA ASP A 63 -11.02 3.32 -9.27
C ASP A 63 -9.82 4.22 -8.96
N ASN A 64 -8.94 4.36 -9.94
CA ASN A 64 -7.67 5.06 -9.79
C ASN A 64 -7.74 6.50 -10.31
N HIS A 65 -8.86 7.17 -10.06
CA HIS A 65 -8.98 8.58 -10.38
C HIS A 65 -7.99 9.41 -9.55
N PRO A 66 -7.37 10.45 -10.15
CA PRO A 66 -6.44 11.32 -9.45
C PRO A 66 -7.05 11.91 -8.17
N LEU A 67 -6.31 11.83 -7.06
CA LEU A 67 -6.76 12.34 -5.77
C LEU A 67 -6.84 13.87 -5.80
N ASN A 68 -7.98 14.43 -5.41
CA ASN A 68 -8.19 15.87 -5.30
C ASN A 68 -7.60 16.42 -3.99
N ALA A 69 -6.28 16.36 -3.88
CA ALA A 69 -5.54 16.77 -2.71
C ALA A 69 -5.26 18.28 -2.66
N ARG A 70 -5.59 18.91 -1.54
CA ARG A 70 -5.48 20.36 -1.33
C ARG A 70 -4.76 20.71 -0.04
N LEU A 71 -4.71 19.80 0.94
CA LEU A 71 -4.05 20.05 2.19
C LEU A 71 -2.55 20.23 2.02
N ARG A 72 -2.05 21.33 2.58
CA ARG A 72 -0.61 21.61 2.66
C ARG A 72 0.09 20.58 3.52
N GLY A 73 1.36 20.36 3.19
CA GLY A 73 2.25 19.56 4.00
C GLY A 73 2.45 20.13 5.40
N ARG A 74 3.01 19.29 6.27
CA ARG A 74 3.24 19.57 7.69
C ARG A 74 4.69 19.31 8.05
N ARG A 75 5.20 20.04 9.03
CA ARG A 75 6.51 19.71 9.59
C ARG A 75 6.42 18.38 10.35
N PRO A 76 7.38 17.46 10.16
CA PRO A 76 7.37 16.22 10.91
C PRO A 76 7.65 16.50 12.41
N LEU A 77 6.89 15.84 13.27
CA LEU A 77 7.03 15.88 14.73
C LEU A 77 8.06 14.85 15.19
N ASP A 78 8.88 15.15 16.20
CA ASP A 78 9.68 14.20 16.98
C ASP A 78 10.27 13.02 16.19
N MET A 79 11.02 13.33 15.12
CA MET A 79 11.72 12.35 14.31
C MET A 79 13.03 11.92 15.00
N PRO A 80 13.31 10.61 15.14
CA PRO A 80 14.58 10.12 15.66
C PRO A 80 15.79 10.66 14.90
N ALA A 81 16.92 10.85 15.61
CA ALA A 81 18.14 11.42 15.03
C ALA A 81 18.67 10.62 13.82
N HIS A 82 18.55 9.28 13.83
CA HIS A 82 18.95 8.42 12.72
C HIS A 82 18.11 8.64 11.45
N LEU A 83 16.96 9.33 11.55
CA LEU A 83 16.09 9.73 10.45
C LEU A 83 16.19 11.21 10.09
N ALA A 84 17.19 11.94 10.58
CA ALA A 84 17.36 13.37 10.32
C ALA A 84 17.39 13.71 8.81
N GLY A 85 17.93 12.80 7.98
CA GLY A 85 17.90 12.93 6.53
C GLY A 85 16.47 12.97 5.96
N LEU A 86 15.62 12.04 6.38
CA LEU A 86 14.21 12.01 6.00
C LEU A 86 13.46 13.21 6.57
N ALA A 87 13.68 13.56 7.84
CA ALA A 87 13.04 14.70 8.48
C ALA A 87 13.28 16.02 7.72
N ARG A 88 14.52 16.27 7.27
CA ARG A 88 14.83 17.45 6.44
C ARG A 88 14.09 17.44 5.10
N ARG A 89 14.00 16.28 4.43
CA ARG A 89 13.27 16.14 3.16
C ARG A 89 11.78 16.43 3.35
N LEU A 90 11.19 15.93 4.43
CA LEU A 90 9.78 16.17 4.75
C LEU A 90 9.54 17.65 5.10
N ASP A 91 10.40 18.30 5.88
CA ASP A 91 10.29 19.73 6.19
C ASP A 91 10.36 20.60 4.93
N GLN A 92 11.30 20.31 4.01
CA GLN A 92 11.38 20.99 2.72
C GLN A 92 10.10 20.81 1.88
N ALA A 93 9.51 19.61 1.91
CA ALA A 93 8.28 19.30 1.20
C ALA A 93 7.01 19.86 1.88
N ALA A 94 7.10 20.45 3.08
CA ALA A 94 5.94 20.97 3.82
C ALA A 94 5.24 22.14 3.10
N GLN A 95 5.92 22.82 2.17
CA GLN A 95 5.31 23.86 1.32
C GLN A 95 4.43 23.28 0.20
N GLY A 96 4.57 21.99 -0.10
CA GLY A 96 3.75 21.25 -1.07
C GLY A 96 2.48 20.67 -0.44
N ARG A 97 1.99 19.55 -0.98
CA ARG A 97 0.80 18.86 -0.46
C ARG A 97 1.19 17.76 0.53
N LEU A 98 0.32 17.51 1.51
CA LEU A 98 0.52 16.49 2.54
C LEU A 98 0.74 15.08 1.97
N VAL A 99 0.00 14.78 0.92
CA VAL A 99 0.05 13.51 0.18
C VAL A 99 1.36 13.36 -0.62
N ASP A 100 1.99 14.46 -1.06
CA ASP A 100 3.34 14.40 -1.62
C ASP A 100 4.37 14.02 -0.53
N GLN A 101 4.17 14.45 0.72
CA GLN A 101 5.04 14.05 1.85
C GLN A 101 4.87 12.57 2.21
N VAL A 102 3.65 12.04 2.15
CA VAL A 102 3.40 10.60 2.33
C VAL A 102 4.06 9.79 1.20
N GLU A 103 3.99 10.28 -0.04
CA GLU A 103 4.72 9.67 -1.18
C GLU A 103 6.24 9.66 -0.93
N ILE A 104 6.82 10.74 -0.39
CA ILE A 104 8.24 10.80 -0.01
C ILE A 104 8.59 9.73 1.03
N ILE A 105 7.73 9.48 2.03
CA ILE A 105 7.94 8.42 3.02
C ILE A 105 8.05 7.06 2.33
N PHE A 106 7.08 6.71 1.47
CA PHE A 106 7.09 5.41 0.81
C PHE A 106 8.30 5.22 -0.13
N HIS A 107 8.65 6.25 -0.90
CA HIS A 107 9.86 6.18 -1.74
C HIS A 107 11.13 6.05 -0.92
N TRP A 108 11.23 6.77 0.19
CA TRP A 108 12.36 6.62 1.11
C TRP A 108 12.44 5.20 1.65
N MET A 109 11.33 4.64 2.14
CA MET A 109 11.29 3.28 2.67
C MET A 109 11.76 2.24 1.65
N ARG A 110 11.27 2.31 0.41
CA ARG A 110 11.64 1.35 -0.65
C ARG A 110 13.12 1.45 -1.05
N ASN A 111 13.74 2.60 -0.86
CA ASN A 111 15.16 2.80 -1.16
C ASN A 111 16.07 2.43 0.01
N GLU A 112 15.56 2.48 1.25
CA GLU A 112 16.37 2.43 2.46
C GLU A 112 16.12 1.21 3.32
N ILE A 113 15.04 0.46 3.09
CA ILE A 113 14.64 -0.72 3.85
C ILE A 113 14.54 -1.89 2.87
N ALA A 114 15.26 -2.97 3.16
CA ALA A 114 15.17 -4.21 2.39
C ALA A 114 13.86 -4.94 2.72
N TYR A 115 13.11 -5.33 1.69
CA TYR A 115 11.96 -6.22 1.85
C TYR A 115 12.47 -7.66 1.92
N THR A 116 12.25 -8.33 3.05
CA THR A 116 12.80 -9.67 3.32
C THR A 116 11.72 -10.59 3.87
N ASP A 117 11.81 -11.87 3.54
CA ASP A 117 10.98 -12.91 4.18
C ASP A 117 11.64 -13.37 5.49
N GLU A 118 11.68 -12.44 6.44
CA GLU A 118 12.19 -12.69 7.78
C GLU A 118 11.25 -13.62 8.54
N GLY A 119 11.81 -14.69 9.12
CA GLY A 119 11.05 -15.65 9.91
C GLY A 119 10.33 -15.04 11.12
N PRO A 120 9.36 -15.76 11.71
CA PRO A 120 8.44 -15.21 12.71
C PRO A 120 9.10 -14.77 14.02
N ALA A 121 10.33 -15.20 14.29
CA ALA A 121 11.10 -14.79 15.47
C ALA A 121 11.70 -13.38 15.34
N VAL A 122 11.75 -12.82 14.13
CA VAL A 122 12.32 -11.50 13.91
C VAL A 122 11.28 -10.42 14.22
N VAL A 123 11.64 -9.50 15.11
CA VAL A 123 10.74 -8.43 15.55
C VAL A 123 10.45 -7.46 14.39
N GLN A 124 9.16 -7.21 14.17
CA GLN A 124 8.62 -6.40 13.07
C GLN A 124 7.98 -5.07 13.55
N ASP A 125 8.30 -4.59 14.76
CA ASP A 125 7.86 -3.25 15.18
C ASP A 125 8.57 -2.14 14.38
N ALA A 126 8.02 -0.94 14.40
CA ALA A 126 8.52 0.18 13.59
C ALA A 126 9.97 0.55 13.91
N GLU A 127 10.34 0.62 15.19
CA GLU A 127 11.68 1.04 15.61
C GLU A 127 12.72 0.00 15.21
N SER A 128 12.42 -1.29 15.47
CA SER A 128 13.26 -2.42 15.08
C SER A 128 13.50 -2.45 13.56
N VAL A 129 12.46 -2.26 12.74
CA VAL A 129 12.56 -2.28 11.28
C VAL A 129 13.35 -1.08 10.76
N LEU A 130 13.11 0.12 11.30
CA LEU A 130 13.82 1.34 10.91
C LEU A 130 15.30 1.29 11.29
N ALA A 131 15.63 0.72 12.46
CA ALA A 131 17.00 0.54 12.90
C ALA A 131 17.74 -0.53 12.08
N ARG A 132 17.09 -1.67 11.83
CA ARG A 132 17.68 -2.79 11.05
C ARG A 132 17.71 -2.53 9.54
N LYS A 133 16.86 -1.64 9.04
CA LYS A 133 16.64 -1.40 7.61
C LYS A 133 16.21 -2.66 6.84
N SER A 134 15.43 -3.53 7.48
CA SER A 134 14.89 -4.75 6.87
C SER A 134 13.59 -5.17 7.55
N GLY A 135 12.64 -5.71 6.79
CA GLY A 135 11.40 -6.27 7.32
C GLY A 135 10.49 -6.88 6.25
N ASN A 136 9.48 -7.62 6.69
CA ASN A 136 8.44 -8.18 5.81
C ASN A 136 7.23 -7.23 5.69
N CYS A 137 6.11 -7.67 5.10
CA CYS A 137 4.90 -6.86 4.93
C CYS A 137 4.40 -6.24 6.26
N VAL A 138 4.53 -6.96 7.38
CA VAL A 138 4.17 -6.45 8.70
C VAL A 138 5.10 -5.32 9.12
N GLY A 139 6.41 -5.54 9.01
CA GLY A 139 7.41 -4.53 9.36
C GLY A 139 7.30 -3.26 8.53
N PHE A 140 7.11 -3.41 7.22
CA PHE A 140 6.87 -2.28 6.30
C PHE A 140 5.62 -1.49 6.68
N CYS A 141 4.51 -2.15 7.00
CA CYS A 141 3.30 -1.45 7.44
C CYS A 141 3.53 -0.70 8.75
N ASN A 142 4.17 -1.33 9.74
CA ASN A 142 4.43 -0.72 11.04
C ASN A 142 5.35 0.50 10.92
N ALA A 143 6.45 0.39 10.16
CA ALA A 143 7.35 1.50 9.90
C ALA A 143 6.65 2.63 9.13
N ALA A 144 5.83 2.31 8.12
CA ALA A 144 5.08 3.31 7.37
C ALA A 144 4.08 4.07 8.26
N MET A 145 3.27 3.36 9.04
CA MET A 145 2.31 3.99 9.96
C MET A 145 3.01 4.87 10.99
N TYR A 146 4.14 4.42 11.54
CA TYR A 146 4.97 5.23 12.44
C TYR A 146 5.42 6.53 11.77
N LEU A 147 6.02 6.47 10.58
CA LEU A 147 6.51 7.66 9.88
C LEU A 147 5.38 8.61 9.46
N ILE A 148 4.24 8.08 9.01
CA ILE A 148 3.05 8.86 8.65
C ILE A 148 2.46 9.55 9.89
N SER A 149 2.50 8.90 11.06
CA SER A 149 2.04 9.51 12.32
C SER A 149 2.86 10.75 12.70
N LYS A 150 4.13 10.84 12.28
CA LYS A 150 4.98 12.01 12.49
C LYS A 150 4.53 13.22 11.69
N LEU A 151 3.68 13.05 10.67
CA LEU A 151 3.00 14.13 9.97
C LEU A 151 1.61 14.46 10.58
N GLY A 152 1.25 13.83 11.71
CA GLY A 152 -0.07 13.96 12.32
C GLY A 152 -1.19 13.37 11.44
N VAL A 153 -0.86 12.41 10.58
CA VAL A 153 -1.81 11.72 9.70
C VAL A 153 -2.12 10.37 10.30
N ALA A 154 -3.41 10.05 10.43
CA ALA A 154 -3.84 8.75 10.93
C ALA A 154 -3.66 7.69 9.84
N SER A 155 -3.31 6.49 10.25
CA SER A 155 -3.27 5.32 9.37
C SER A 155 -3.58 4.06 10.16
N ARG A 156 -4.01 3.01 9.46
CA ARG A 156 -4.32 1.71 10.07
C ARG A 156 -3.92 0.57 9.16
N ALA A 157 -3.57 -0.56 9.76
CA ALA A 157 -3.22 -1.76 9.02
C ALA A 157 -4.47 -2.42 8.41
N VAL A 158 -4.24 -3.07 7.27
CA VAL A 158 -5.23 -3.92 6.59
C VAL A 158 -4.57 -5.27 6.36
N THR A 159 -5.25 -6.33 6.77
CA THR A 159 -4.84 -7.71 6.52
C THR A 159 -5.74 -8.29 5.45
N GLY A 160 -5.18 -9.04 4.52
CA GLY A 160 -5.93 -9.67 3.45
C GLY A 160 -5.08 -10.58 2.58
N VAL A 161 -5.51 -10.75 1.34
CA VAL A 161 -4.78 -11.47 0.29
C VAL A 161 -4.41 -10.47 -0.80
N ALA A 162 -3.21 -10.56 -1.34
CA ALA A 162 -2.80 -9.77 -2.50
C ALA A 162 -2.19 -10.72 -3.52
N TYR A 163 -2.90 -10.96 -4.63
CA TYR A 163 -2.39 -11.80 -5.71
C TYR A 163 -1.23 -11.09 -6.41
N LYS A 164 -0.13 -11.82 -6.58
CA LYS A 164 1.02 -11.42 -7.38
C LYS A 164 0.91 -12.01 -8.78
N ASP A 165 1.61 -11.42 -9.75
CA ASP A 165 1.61 -11.92 -11.14
C ASP A 165 2.15 -13.35 -11.27
N THR A 166 2.95 -13.80 -10.31
CA THR A 166 3.53 -15.15 -10.25
C THR A 166 2.62 -16.18 -9.57
N ASP A 167 1.55 -15.74 -8.94
CA ASP A 167 0.67 -16.61 -8.16
C ASP A 167 -0.23 -17.44 -9.07
N SER A 168 -0.60 -18.63 -8.61
CA SER A 168 -1.68 -19.38 -9.25
C SER A 168 -3.01 -18.65 -9.05
N VAL A 169 -3.92 -18.78 -10.02
CA VAL A 169 -5.28 -18.22 -9.91
C VAL A 169 -6.03 -18.73 -8.69
N LYS A 170 -5.64 -19.89 -8.15
CA LYS A 170 -6.17 -20.49 -6.92
C LYS A 170 -5.09 -20.48 -5.84
N LEU A 171 -5.41 -19.97 -4.66
CA LEU A 171 -4.52 -19.91 -3.51
C LEU A 171 -5.16 -20.55 -2.29
N LYS A 172 -4.36 -21.28 -1.51
CA LYS A 172 -4.75 -21.71 -0.17
C LYS A 172 -4.58 -20.55 0.80
N LEU A 173 -5.59 -20.31 1.62
CA LEU A 173 -5.58 -19.26 2.64
C LEU A 173 -4.75 -19.74 3.84
N GLU A 174 -3.42 -19.69 3.69
CA GLU A 174 -2.45 -20.10 4.71
C GLU A 174 -1.16 -19.29 4.61
N GLY A 175 -0.45 -19.16 5.74
CA GLY A 175 0.92 -18.64 5.81
C GLY A 175 1.23 -17.42 4.92
N LEU A 176 2.09 -17.63 3.93
CA LEU A 176 2.71 -16.61 3.05
C LEU A 176 1.74 -15.98 2.04
N VAL A 177 0.54 -16.51 1.87
CA VAL A 177 -0.50 -15.94 0.98
C VAL A 177 -1.13 -14.69 1.58
N LEU A 178 -1.07 -14.56 2.90
CA LEU A 178 -1.61 -13.40 3.59
C LEU A 178 -0.66 -12.22 3.46
N HIS A 179 -1.25 -11.07 3.17
CA HIS A 179 -0.53 -9.82 2.98
C HIS A 179 -1.05 -8.74 3.93
N ARG A 180 -0.17 -7.81 4.26
CA ARG A 180 -0.52 -6.61 5.03
C ARG A 180 -0.15 -5.37 4.24
N TRP A 181 -1.09 -4.44 4.17
CA TRP A 181 -0.90 -3.10 3.67
C TRP A 181 -1.53 -2.10 4.65
N ILE A 182 -1.59 -0.82 4.29
CA ILE A 182 -2.15 0.21 5.17
C ILE A 182 -3.24 1.02 4.46
N GLU A 183 -4.05 1.67 5.28
CA GLU A 183 -4.97 2.71 4.86
C GLU A 183 -4.57 4.02 5.53
N VAL A 184 -4.40 5.07 4.73
CA VAL A 184 -4.00 6.41 5.17
C VAL A 184 -5.23 7.32 5.17
N ASP A 185 -5.49 8.02 6.26
CA ASP A 185 -6.65 8.90 6.44
C ASP A 185 -6.26 10.36 6.21
N TYR A 186 -6.49 10.85 4.99
CA TYR A 186 -6.25 12.24 4.64
C TYR A 186 -7.49 13.08 4.98
N PRO A 187 -7.36 14.23 5.69
CA PRO A 187 -8.54 14.98 6.10
C PRO A 187 -9.37 15.58 4.96
N ASP A 188 -8.79 15.80 3.78
CA ASP A 188 -9.44 16.41 2.61
C ASP A 188 -9.78 15.44 1.48
N ILE A 189 -9.27 14.20 1.54
CA ILE A 189 -9.44 13.16 0.51
C ILE A 189 -10.18 11.94 1.08
N GLY A 190 -10.16 11.76 2.40
CA GLY A 190 -10.60 10.56 3.09
C GLY A 190 -9.54 9.46 3.07
N ARG A 191 -10.00 8.22 3.26
CA ARG A 191 -9.15 7.06 3.42
C ARG A 191 -8.74 6.47 2.08
N VAL A 192 -7.45 6.20 1.92
CA VAL A 192 -6.86 5.64 0.70
C VAL A 192 -5.94 4.49 1.05
N PHE A 193 -6.01 3.39 0.31
CA PHE A 193 -5.06 2.29 0.49
C PHE A 193 -3.68 2.62 -0.07
N CYS A 194 -2.66 2.16 0.67
CA CYS A 194 -1.27 2.17 0.25
C CYS A 194 -0.62 0.86 0.65
N ASP A 195 0.12 0.25 -0.26
CA ASP A 195 1.05 -0.83 0.03
C ASP A 195 2.48 -0.26 0.08
N PRO A 196 3.10 -0.16 1.28
CA PRO A 196 4.43 0.40 1.41
C PRO A 196 5.48 -0.32 0.56
N SER A 197 5.27 -1.62 0.23
CA SER A 197 6.18 -2.39 -0.61
C SER A 197 6.08 -2.03 -2.10
N GLY A 198 4.92 -1.54 -2.57
CA GLY A 198 4.70 -1.42 -4.01
C GLY A 198 3.64 -0.45 -4.51
N LYS A 199 2.58 -0.11 -3.77
CA LYS A 199 1.47 0.70 -4.32
C LYS A 199 1.23 1.96 -3.48
N ILE A 200 1.32 3.14 -4.09
CA ILE A 200 1.18 4.43 -3.38
C ILE A 200 -0.13 5.07 -3.80
N HIS A 201 -1.01 5.34 -2.83
CA HIS A 201 -2.34 5.95 -3.01
C HIS A 201 -3.35 5.10 -3.81
N PHE A 202 -3.09 3.81 -3.95
CA PHE A 202 -4.02 2.81 -4.44
C PHE A 202 -3.53 1.40 -4.07
N VAL A 203 -4.37 0.41 -4.33
CA VAL A 203 -4.00 -1.01 -4.52
C VAL A 203 -4.77 -1.54 -5.72
N GLU A 204 -4.36 -2.68 -6.26
CA GLU A 204 -5.00 -3.30 -7.43
C GLU A 204 -6.25 -4.10 -7.04
N ALA A 205 -7.11 -4.42 -8.01
CA ALA A 205 -8.29 -5.24 -7.75
C ALA A 205 -7.94 -6.69 -7.33
N THR A 206 -6.66 -7.06 -7.44
CA THR A 206 -6.07 -8.31 -6.92
C THR A 206 -5.92 -8.35 -5.40
N TYR A 207 -6.21 -7.25 -4.70
CA TYR A 207 -6.20 -7.15 -3.24
C TYR A 207 -7.59 -7.43 -2.67
N VAL A 208 -7.68 -8.41 -1.76
CA VAL A 208 -8.91 -8.82 -1.08
C VAL A 208 -8.77 -8.53 0.42
N VAL A 209 -9.63 -7.67 0.95
CA VAL A 209 -9.66 -7.29 2.37
C VAL A 209 -10.23 -8.44 3.20
N LEU A 210 -9.46 -8.91 4.17
CA LEU A 210 -9.96 -9.80 5.21
C LEU A 210 -10.37 -9.01 6.45
N ALA A 211 -9.52 -8.08 6.90
CA ALA A 211 -9.78 -7.29 8.10
C ALA A 211 -9.09 -5.92 8.02
N VAL A 212 -9.76 -4.90 8.55
CA VAL A 212 -9.20 -3.56 8.74
C VAL A 212 -9.05 -3.35 10.23
N HIS A 213 -7.82 -3.09 10.67
CA HIS A 213 -7.50 -3.04 12.09
C HIS A 213 -8.24 -1.88 12.76
N GLY A 214 -8.84 -2.15 13.92
CA GLY A 214 -9.70 -1.20 14.63
C GLY A 214 -11.13 -1.07 14.06
N VAL A 215 -11.48 -1.82 13.01
CA VAL A 215 -12.85 -1.93 12.47
C VAL A 215 -13.37 -3.35 12.57
N HIS A 216 -12.53 -4.32 12.22
CA HIS A 216 -12.84 -5.75 12.21
C HIS A 216 -11.98 -6.48 13.23
N ASP A 217 -12.48 -7.58 13.80
CA ASP A 217 -11.66 -8.52 14.57
C ASP A 217 -10.76 -9.30 13.61
N VAL A 218 -9.48 -8.92 13.59
CA VAL A 218 -8.47 -9.53 12.72
C VAL A 218 -8.27 -11.00 13.08
N ALA A 219 -8.29 -11.34 14.37
CA ALA A 219 -8.05 -12.71 14.81
C ALA A 219 -9.23 -13.61 14.42
N GLU A 220 -10.45 -13.11 14.51
CA GLU A 220 -11.64 -13.80 14.01
C GLU A 220 -11.62 -13.98 12.49
N GLY A 221 -11.34 -12.91 11.73
CA GLY A 221 -11.23 -13.00 10.27
C GLY A 221 -10.17 -14.01 9.82
N MET A 222 -9.02 -14.02 10.48
CA MET A 222 -7.96 -14.98 10.23
C MET A 222 -8.40 -16.42 10.54
N ARG A 223 -8.92 -16.69 11.75
CA ARG A 223 -9.39 -18.04 12.12
C ARG A 223 -10.46 -18.58 11.16
N SER A 224 -11.27 -17.67 10.63
CA SER A 224 -12.39 -17.94 9.72
C SER A 224 -11.93 -18.29 8.30
N ALA A 225 -10.92 -17.58 7.80
CA ALA A 225 -10.36 -17.76 6.46
C ALA A 225 -9.34 -18.90 6.35
N LEU A 226 -8.58 -19.16 7.42
CA LEU A 226 -7.47 -20.10 7.40
C LEU A 226 -7.92 -21.53 7.04
N GLY A 227 -7.22 -22.12 6.08
CA GLY A 227 -7.48 -23.47 5.56
C GLY A 227 -8.51 -23.52 4.44
N GLY A 228 -9.17 -22.40 4.11
CA GLY A 228 -9.99 -22.28 2.91
C GLY A 228 -9.15 -22.03 1.65
N GLU A 229 -9.84 -21.88 0.53
CA GLU A 229 -9.25 -21.59 -0.78
C GLU A 229 -9.90 -20.38 -1.40
N ILE A 230 -9.11 -19.49 -1.99
CA ILE A 230 -9.58 -18.36 -2.78
C ILE A 230 -9.14 -18.54 -4.24
N GLU A 231 -10.06 -18.33 -5.17
CA GLU A 231 -9.83 -18.47 -6.60
C GLU A 231 -10.21 -17.18 -7.32
N LEU A 232 -9.27 -16.60 -8.07
CA LEU A 232 -9.49 -15.51 -8.99
C LEU A 232 -10.18 -16.04 -10.25
N ILE A 233 -11.45 -15.66 -10.43
CA ILE A 233 -12.31 -16.13 -11.54
C ILE A 233 -12.18 -15.22 -12.76
N ALA A 234 -12.06 -13.92 -12.53
CA ALA A 234 -11.95 -12.93 -13.59
C ALA A 234 -11.21 -11.69 -13.10
N LEU A 235 -10.34 -11.15 -13.96
CA LEU A 235 -9.72 -9.85 -13.81
C LEU A 235 -9.96 -9.04 -15.08
N LEU A 236 -10.64 -7.91 -14.95
CA LEU A 236 -10.81 -6.91 -15.98
C LEU A 236 -9.90 -5.73 -15.64
N ASP A 237 -8.81 -5.61 -16.38
CA ASP A 237 -7.87 -4.50 -16.21
C ASP A 237 -8.15 -3.41 -17.24
N GLY A 238 -8.71 -2.29 -16.77
CA GLY A 238 -8.96 -1.10 -17.57
C GLY A 238 -7.93 0.01 -17.34
N MET A 239 -6.82 -0.28 -16.65
CA MET A 239 -5.82 0.72 -16.30
C MET A 239 -5.02 1.16 -17.52
N LYS A 240 -4.74 2.46 -17.57
CA LYS A 240 -3.97 3.09 -18.65
C LYS A 240 -2.85 3.92 -18.07
N HIS A 241 -1.68 3.81 -18.68
CA HIS A 241 -0.56 4.71 -18.42
C HIS A 241 -0.74 5.97 -19.27
N ILE A 242 -0.86 7.12 -18.62
CA ILE A 242 -0.95 8.43 -19.28
C ILE A 242 0.31 9.21 -18.97
N SER A 243 1.09 9.50 -20.02
CA SER A 243 2.32 10.28 -19.94
C SER A 243 2.06 11.75 -20.31
N ASN A 244 1.57 12.59 -19.40
CA ASN A 244 1.84 14.04 -19.42
C ASN A 244 1.25 14.76 -18.19
N ARG A 245 2.00 15.72 -17.64
CA ARG A 245 1.68 16.43 -16.39
C ARG A 245 0.66 17.57 -16.55
N ASN A 246 0.33 17.95 -17.78
CA ASN A 246 -0.45 19.17 -18.05
C ASN A 246 -1.98 18.96 -18.08
N ASP A 247 -2.47 17.72 -18.04
CA ASP A 247 -3.89 17.44 -18.33
C ASP A 247 -4.71 17.01 -17.11
N ILE A 248 -4.23 17.23 -15.88
CA ILE A 248 -4.98 16.87 -14.66
C ILE A 248 -4.98 17.99 -13.61
N ASP A 249 -5.54 19.16 -13.95
CA ASP A 249 -6.21 20.13 -13.04
C ASP A 249 -5.80 20.14 -11.55
N GLY A 250 -4.50 20.20 -11.24
CA GLY A 250 -3.99 20.25 -9.86
C GLY A 250 -4.17 18.98 -9.00
N ARG A 251 -4.60 17.84 -9.56
CA ARG A 251 -4.83 16.58 -8.82
C ARG A 251 -3.56 15.73 -8.71
N ILE A 252 -3.51 14.82 -7.73
CA ILE A 252 -2.38 13.88 -7.57
C ILE A 252 -2.66 12.61 -8.33
N SER A 253 -1.83 12.41 -9.34
CA SER A 253 -1.65 11.19 -10.09
C SER A 253 -1.15 10.04 -9.23
N VAL A 254 -1.76 8.87 -9.40
CA VAL A 254 -1.20 7.60 -8.94
C VAL A 254 -0.11 7.16 -9.91
N ARG A 255 1.11 6.91 -9.43
CA ARG A 255 2.24 6.53 -10.29
C ARG A 255 2.33 5.01 -10.40
N PRO A 256 2.44 4.43 -11.61
CA PRO A 256 2.89 3.06 -11.75
C PRO A 256 4.31 2.97 -11.20
N ASN A 257 4.63 1.84 -10.58
CA ASN A 257 6.00 1.55 -10.17
C ASN A 257 6.92 1.59 -11.40
N SER A 258 7.78 2.61 -11.49
CA SER A 258 9.05 2.47 -12.18
C SER A 258 10.05 1.82 -11.23
N LEU A 259 9.74 0.61 -10.76
CA LEU A 259 10.70 -0.25 -10.07
C LEU A 259 10.98 -1.41 -11.02
N VAL A 260 12.04 -1.25 -11.81
CA VAL A 260 12.81 -2.40 -12.26
C VAL A 260 13.36 -3.01 -10.97
N LEU A 261 12.71 -4.06 -10.47
CA LEU A 261 13.32 -4.89 -9.45
C LEU A 261 14.65 -5.38 -10.04
N PRO A 262 15.78 -5.26 -9.33
CA PRO A 262 16.97 -5.97 -9.77
C PRO A 262 16.59 -7.45 -9.81
N GLN A 263 16.60 -8.02 -11.02
CA GLN A 263 16.62 -9.46 -11.20
C GLN A 263 17.92 -9.92 -10.52
N TYR A 264 17.79 -10.55 -9.36
CA TYR A 264 18.91 -11.29 -8.80
C TYR A 264 18.79 -12.76 -9.23
N PRO A 265 19.91 -13.39 -9.62
CA PRO A 265 19.99 -14.79 -10.01
C PRO A 265 19.72 -15.75 -8.85
#